data_AF-A0A660WLI8-F1
#
_entry.id   AF-A0A660WLI8-F1
#
_cell.length_a   1.000
_cell.length_b   1.000
_cell.length_c   1.000
_cell.angle_alpha   90.00
_cell.angle_beta   90.00
_cell.angle_gamma   90.00
#
_symmetry.space_group_name_H-M   'P 1'
#
loop_
_entity.id
_entity.type
_entity.pdbx_description
1 polymer ?
#
loop_
_entity_poly.entity_id
_entity_poly.type
_entity_poly.pdbx_seq_one_letter_code
_entity_poly.pdbx_strand_id
1 'polypeptide(L)'
;VRLYQADILIRKYGFKSSEIPYDENGNLVLEKDPKLLWAEKNPSFFPLEINKADFEELLRVPGIGFKSAKKIIEIRKENKINSPSQIKRLKIRLNIACRFLLFNGKKINPDQILPEPED
;
A
#
# COMPACT_ATOMS: atom_id res chain seq x y z
N VAL A 1 -6.17 -15.25 -19.42
CA VAL A 1 -4.85 -15.31 -18.75
C VAL A 1 -4.96 -14.66 -17.36
N ARG A 2 -5.28 -15.45 -16.32
CA ARG A 2 -5.51 -14.99 -14.92
C ARG A 2 -4.49 -15.56 -13.92
N LEU A 3 -3.76 -16.62 -14.31
CA LEU A 3 -2.61 -17.17 -13.57
C LEU A 3 -1.52 -16.13 -13.29
N TYR A 4 -1.27 -15.20 -14.21
CA TYR A 4 -0.21 -14.19 -14.05
C TYR A 4 -0.47 -13.21 -12.89
N GLN A 5 -1.74 -12.91 -12.59
CA GLN A 5 -2.07 -11.99 -11.50
C GLN A 5 -1.93 -12.67 -10.14
N ALA A 6 -2.37 -13.93 -10.02
CA ALA A 6 -2.12 -14.75 -8.83
C ALA A 6 -0.61 -15.01 -8.63
N ASP A 7 0.12 -15.31 -9.71
CA ASP A 7 1.56 -15.54 -9.70
C ASP A 7 2.34 -14.30 -9.25
N ILE A 8 1.92 -13.09 -9.64
CA ILE A 8 2.49 -11.84 -9.12
C ILE A 8 2.24 -11.70 -7.60
N LEU A 9 1.03 -11.99 -7.10
CA LEU A 9 0.72 -11.90 -5.67
C LEU A 9 1.58 -12.88 -4.84
N ILE A 10 1.75 -14.10 -5.34
CA ILE A 10 2.56 -15.13 -4.67
C ILE A 10 4.04 -14.77 -4.76
N ARG A 11 4.57 -14.57 -5.97
CA ARG A 11 6.01 -14.41 -6.20
C ARG A 11 6.55 -13.04 -5.78
N LYS A 12 5.78 -11.96 -5.93
CA LYS A 12 6.26 -10.60 -5.66
C LYS A 12 5.80 -10.02 -4.33
N TYR A 13 4.72 -10.54 -3.74
CA TYR A 13 4.16 -10.01 -2.50
C TYR A 13 4.14 -11.03 -1.35
N GLY A 14 4.57 -12.28 -1.59
CA GLY A 14 4.73 -13.31 -0.56
C GLY A 14 3.39 -13.84 -0.01
N PHE A 15 2.30 -13.69 -0.76
CA PHE A 15 1.00 -14.24 -0.37
C PHE A 15 1.02 -15.77 -0.49
N LYS A 16 0.47 -16.47 0.50
CA LYS A 16 0.22 -17.91 0.39
C LYS A 16 -0.98 -18.14 -0.53
N SER A 17 -1.01 -19.27 -1.23
CA SER A 17 -2.14 -19.63 -2.12
C SER A 17 -3.49 -19.64 -1.38
N SER A 18 -3.50 -19.99 -0.09
CA SER A 18 -4.67 -19.98 0.79
C SER A 18 -5.20 -18.58 1.12
N GLU A 19 -4.42 -17.53 0.88
CA GLU A 19 -4.78 -16.14 1.15
C GLU A 19 -5.36 -15.43 -0.09
N ILE A 20 -5.41 -16.12 -1.23
CA ILE A 20 -5.93 -15.59 -2.49
C ILE A 20 -7.43 -15.90 -2.55
N PRO A 21 -8.30 -14.88 -2.58
CA PRO A 21 -9.73 -15.11 -2.70
C PRO A 21 -10.08 -15.51 -4.14
N TYR A 22 -10.69 -16.68 -4.29
CA TYR A 22 -11.25 -17.18 -5.55
C TYR A 22 -12.79 -17.16 -5.48
N ASP A 23 -13.46 -16.82 -6.57
CA ASP A 23 -14.90 -16.99 -6.70
C ASP A 23 -15.24 -18.47 -6.91
N GLU A 24 -16.53 -18.77 -6.85
CA GLU A 24 -17.11 -20.08 -7.15
C GLU A 24 -16.84 -20.58 -8.59
N ASN A 25 -16.32 -19.71 -9.47
CA ASN A 25 -15.88 -20.03 -10.82
C ASN A 25 -14.34 -20.17 -10.95
N GLY A 26 -13.60 -20.17 -9.84
CA GLY A 26 -12.14 -20.31 -9.81
C GLY A 26 -11.37 -19.06 -10.30
N ASN A 27 -12.04 -17.92 -10.42
CA ASN A 27 -11.43 -16.64 -10.78
C ASN A 27 -11.04 -15.85 -9.55
N LEU A 28 -9.99 -15.04 -9.65
CA LEU A 28 -9.64 -14.11 -8.58
C LEU A 28 -10.83 -13.17 -8.33
N VAL A 29 -11.36 -13.12 -7.10
CA VAL A 29 -12.41 -12.17 -6.74
C VAL A 29 -11.78 -10.78 -6.70
N LEU A 30 -12.01 -10.00 -7.76
CA LEU A 30 -11.44 -8.67 -7.95
C LEU A 30 -12.38 -7.54 -7.46
N GLU A 31 -13.36 -7.84 -6.62
CA GLU A 31 -14.28 -6.82 -6.09
C GLU A 31 -13.64 -5.95 -5.00
N LYS A 32 -12.58 -6.43 -4.34
CA LYS A 32 -11.85 -5.69 -3.30
C LYS A 32 -10.34 -5.93 -3.41
N ASP A 33 -9.53 -4.90 -3.24
CA ASP A 33 -8.07 -4.99 -3.33
C ASP A 33 -7.55 -6.04 -2.31
N PRO A 34 -6.82 -7.09 -2.73
CA PRO A 34 -6.44 -8.19 -1.84
C PRO A 34 -5.53 -7.73 -0.69
N LYS A 35 -4.75 -6.65 -0.88
CA LYS A 35 -3.97 -6.07 0.21
C LYS A 35 -4.85 -5.31 1.18
N LEU A 36 -5.90 -4.63 0.69
CA LEU A 36 -6.88 -3.99 1.56
C LEU A 36 -7.58 -5.01 2.45
N LEU A 37 -8.04 -6.13 1.88
CA LEU A 37 -8.64 -7.24 2.64
C LEU A 37 -7.68 -7.81 3.69
N TRP A 38 -6.41 -8.03 3.31
CA TRP A 38 -5.39 -8.49 4.23
C TRP A 38 -5.14 -7.48 5.36
N ALA A 39 -5.09 -6.19 5.03
CA ALA A 39 -4.83 -5.14 6.00
C ALA A 39 -5.98 -4.94 7.00
N GLU A 40 -7.22 -5.05 6.53
CA GLU A 40 -8.42 -5.06 7.39
C GLU A 40 -8.41 -6.24 8.38
N LYS A 41 -7.92 -7.41 7.95
CA LYS A 41 -7.81 -8.61 8.80
C LYS A 41 -6.60 -8.60 9.74
N ASN A 42 -5.62 -7.72 9.52
CA ASN A 42 -4.38 -7.65 10.31
C ASN A 42 -4.18 -6.25 10.91
N PRO A 43 -5.11 -5.76 11.75
CA PRO A 43 -5.03 -4.41 12.30
C PRO A 43 -3.80 -4.20 13.20
N SER A 44 -3.28 -5.25 13.84
CA SER A 44 -2.08 -5.17 14.69
C SER A 44 -0.79 -4.90 13.91
N PHE A 45 -0.79 -5.12 12.59
CA PHE A 45 0.34 -4.79 11.72
C PHE A 45 0.41 -3.28 11.40
N PHE A 46 -0.68 -2.55 11.65
CA PHE A 46 -0.82 -1.15 11.29
C PHE A 46 -1.05 -0.29 12.54
N PRO A 47 -0.73 1.01 12.48
CA PRO A 47 -0.16 1.73 11.34
C PRO A 47 1.37 1.58 11.28
N LEU A 48 1.92 1.67 10.07
CA LEU A 48 3.36 1.65 9.83
C LEU A 48 3.92 3.07 9.74
N GLU A 49 5.05 3.34 10.40
CA GLU A 49 5.75 4.61 10.22
C GLU A 49 6.50 4.62 8.89
N ILE A 50 6.11 5.51 7.96
CA ILE A 50 6.65 5.52 6.58
C ILE A 50 8.16 5.70 6.53
N ASN A 51 8.74 6.44 7.48
CA ASN A 51 10.18 6.68 7.54
C ASN A 51 10.96 5.51 8.16
N LYS A 52 10.28 4.55 8.80
CA LYS A 52 10.91 3.40 9.48
C LYS A 52 10.59 2.07 8.81
N ALA A 53 9.39 1.92 8.25
CA ALA A 53 8.89 0.68 7.66
C ALA A 53 9.85 0.15 6.58
N ASP A 54 10.19 -1.13 6.63
CA ASP A 54 11.04 -1.74 5.63
C ASP A 54 10.32 -1.89 4.27
N PHE A 55 11.05 -2.40 3.28
CA PHE A 55 10.53 -2.54 1.94
C PHE A 55 9.34 -3.50 1.87
N GLU A 56 9.37 -4.60 2.61
CA GLU A 56 8.33 -5.63 2.60
C GLU A 56 7.08 -5.15 3.33
N GLU A 57 7.25 -4.46 4.45
CA GLU A 57 6.18 -3.78 5.19
C GLU A 57 5.45 -2.77 4.31
N LEU A 58 6.19 -1.93 3.57
CA LEU A 58 5.60 -0.98 2.62
C LEU A 58 4.82 -1.65 1.49
N LEU A 59 5.24 -2.84 1.03
CA LEU A 59 4.49 -3.60 0.02
C LEU A 59 3.13 -4.07 0.54
N ARG A 60 3.01 -4.34 1.84
CA ARG A 60 1.76 -4.74 2.51
C ARG A 60 0.76 -3.60 2.64
N VAL A 61 1.21 -2.36 2.60
CA VAL A 61 0.32 -1.18 2.65
C VAL A 61 -0.56 -1.13 1.40
N PRO A 62 -1.90 -1.15 1.56
CA PRO A 62 -2.81 -1.00 0.42
C PRO A 62 -2.61 0.35 -0.27
N GLY A 63 -2.57 0.35 -1.61
CA GLY A 63 -2.30 1.55 -2.41
C GLY A 63 -0.81 1.87 -2.67
N ILE A 64 0.14 1.19 -2.02
CA ILE A 64 1.58 1.28 -2.34
C ILE A 64 2.02 0.10 -3.22
N GLY A 65 2.62 0.37 -4.37
CA GLY A 65 3.17 -0.66 -5.25
C GLY A 65 4.69 -0.80 -5.11
N PHE A 66 5.27 -1.84 -5.72
CA PHE A 66 6.71 -2.10 -5.70
C PHE A 66 7.58 -0.89 -6.09
N LYS A 67 7.24 -0.21 -7.19
CA LYS A 67 7.99 0.98 -7.65
C LYS A 67 7.90 2.12 -6.62
N SER A 68 6.72 2.34 -6.04
CA SER A 68 6.48 3.38 -5.05
C SER A 68 7.18 3.08 -3.73
N ALA A 69 7.15 1.82 -3.27
CA ALA A 69 7.88 1.36 -2.09
C ALA A 69 9.38 1.61 -2.24
N LYS A 70 9.99 1.24 -3.39
CA LYS A 70 11.41 1.53 -3.64
C LYS A 70 11.72 3.03 -3.56
N LYS A 71 10.88 3.85 -4.20
CA LYS A 71 11.06 5.31 -4.17
C LYS A 71 10.88 5.90 -2.77
N ILE A 72 9.99 5.38 -1.93
CA ILE A 72 9.87 5.81 -0.53
C ILE A 72 11.18 5.54 0.22
N ILE A 73 11.77 4.36 0.03
CA ILE A 73 13.06 4.00 0.63
C ILE A 73 14.19 4.90 0.13
N GLU A 74 14.17 5.29 -1.15
CA GLU A 74 15.15 6.22 -1.72
C GLU A 74 14.98 7.62 -1.13
N ILE A 75 13.76 8.17 -1.14
CA ILE A 75 13.47 9.52 -0.65
C ILE A 75 13.86 9.66 0.82
N ARG A 76 13.54 8.68 1.68
CA ARG A 76 13.84 8.77 3.12
C ARG A 76 15.33 8.77 3.46
N LYS A 77 16.20 8.34 2.54
CA LYS A 77 17.67 8.43 2.71
C LYS A 77 18.15 9.86 2.60
N GLU A 78 17.50 10.66 1.77
CA GLU A 78 17.86 12.06 1.51
C GLU A 78 17.05 13.02 2.40
N ASN A 79 15.75 12.76 2.58
CA ASN A 79 14.83 13.63 3.29
C ASN A 79 13.73 12.87 4.02
N LYS A 80 13.40 13.27 5.25
CA LYS A 80 12.24 12.70 5.97
C LYS A 80 10.93 13.06 5.26
N ILE A 81 10.04 12.07 5.15
CA ILE A 81 8.69 12.23 4.61
C ILE A 81 7.77 12.63 5.76
N ASN A 82 7.38 13.90 5.78
CA ASN A 82 6.53 14.52 6.81
C ASN A 82 5.06 14.57 6.40
N SER A 83 4.75 14.58 5.10
CA SER A 83 3.38 14.69 4.60
C SER A 83 3.13 13.78 3.38
N PRO A 84 1.87 13.38 3.14
CA PRO A 84 1.49 12.65 1.93
C PRO A 84 1.75 13.41 0.64
N SER A 85 1.72 14.75 0.67
CA SER A 85 1.96 15.59 -0.52
C SER A 85 3.36 15.38 -1.13
N GLN A 86 4.37 15.12 -0.29
CA GLN A 86 5.75 14.85 -0.75
C GLN A 86 5.87 13.58 -1.60
N ILE A 87 4.92 12.64 -1.47
CA ILE A 87 4.92 11.37 -2.19
C ILE A 87 3.73 11.23 -3.18
N LYS A 88 2.95 12.30 -3.40
CA LYS A 88 1.79 12.30 -4.32
C LYS A 88 2.19 11.90 -5.76
N ARG A 89 3.38 12.31 -6.20
CA ARG A 89 3.92 11.99 -7.55
C ARG A 89 4.35 10.53 -7.71
N LEU A 90 4.36 9.72 -6.64
CA LEU A 90 4.79 8.32 -6.68
C LEU A 90 3.71 7.34 -7.15
N LYS A 91 2.59 7.83 -7.70
CA LYS A 91 1.43 7.03 -8.12
C LYS A 91 0.90 6.13 -6.99
N ILE A 92 0.92 6.64 -5.76
CA ILE A 92 0.36 5.97 -4.58
C ILE A 92 -1.11 6.38 -4.46
N ARG A 93 -1.99 5.41 -4.13
CA ARG A 93 -3.38 5.73 -3.76
C ARG A 93 -3.40 6.27 -2.32
N LEU A 94 -3.09 7.56 -2.17
CA LEU A 94 -2.90 8.19 -0.86
C LEU A 94 -4.15 8.12 0.04
N ASN A 95 -5.35 8.22 -0.54
CA ASN A 95 -6.63 8.10 0.18
C ASN A 95 -6.79 6.75 0.92
N ILE A 96 -6.16 5.69 0.40
CA ILE A 96 -6.16 4.36 1.00
C ILE A 96 -4.91 4.20 1.88
N ALA A 97 -3.73 4.48 1.34
CA ALA A 97 -2.46 4.22 2.03
C ALA A 97 -2.34 4.99 3.36
N CYS A 98 -2.82 6.23 3.43
CA CYS A 98 -2.71 7.03 4.66
C CYS A 98 -3.54 6.50 5.83
N ARG A 99 -4.53 5.62 5.58
CA ARG A 99 -5.28 4.92 6.65
C ARG A 99 -4.39 3.96 7.45
N PHE A 100 -3.31 3.51 6.83
CA PHE A 100 -2.40 2.47 7.32
C PHE A 100 -1.01 3.00 7.66
N LEU A 101 -0.77 4.30 7.50
CA LEU A 101 0.55 4.92 7.66
C LEU A 101 0.58 6.01 8.72
N LEU A 102 1.74 6.17 9.34
CA LEU A 102 2.16 7.34 10.10
C LEU A 102 3.22 8.11 9.34
N PHE A 103 3.21 9.42 9.52
CA PHE A 103 4.21 10.35 9.04
C PHE A 103 4.83 11.05 10.25
N ASN A 104 6.01 10.60 10.67
CA ASN A 104 6.68 11.05 11.89
C ASN A 104 5.77 11.01 13.14
N GLY A 105 5.10 9.87 13.33
CA GLY A 105 4.19 9.64 14.45
C GLY A 105 2.80 10.25 14.29
N LYS A 106 2.54 11.01 13.21
CA LYS A 106 1.24 11.62 12.96
C LYS A 106 0.41 10.78 11.99
N LYS A 107 -0.84 10.50 12.36
CA LYS A 107 -1.86 10.01 11.41
C LYS A 107 -2.34 11.20 10.58
N ILE A 108 -2.41 11.01 9.27
CA ILE A 108 -3.00 11.99 8.35
C ILE A 108 -4.38 11.45 7.95
N ASN A 109 -5.42 12.26 8.11
CA ASN A 109 -6.75 11.86 7.70
C ASN A 109 -6.85 11.90 6.15
N PRO A 110 -7.34 10.84 5.47
CA PRO A 110 -7.56 10.86 4.03
C PRO A 110 -8.32 12.08 3.51
N ASP A 111 -9.25 12.63 4.29
CA ASP A 111 -10.05 13.80 3.92
C ASP A 111 -9.24 15.10 3.88
N GLN A 112 -8.07 15.13 4.54
CA GLN A 112 -7.12 16.25 4.49
C GLN A 112 -6.21 16.19 3.25
N ILE A 113 -6.30 15.11 2.46
CA ILE A 113 -5.59 14.94 1.20
C ILE A 113 -6.48 15.52 0.08
N LEU A 114 -6.92 16.77 0.23
CA LEU A 114 -7.63 17.46 -0.84
C LEU A 114 -6.70 17.58 -2.07
N PRO A 115 -7.25 17.50 -3.30
CA PRO A 115 -6.46 17.88 -4.45
C PRO A 115 -6.12 19.36 -4.33
N GLU A 116 -4.82 19.71 -4.26
CA GLU A 116 -4.36 21.00 -4.77
C GLU A 116 -5.03 21.23 -6.13
N PRO A 117 -5.63 22.41 -6.38
CA PRO A 117 -6.28 22.70 -7.65
C PRO A 117 -5.31 22.38 -8.79
N GLU A 118 -5.81 21.68 -9.80
CA GLU A 118 -5.09 21.54 -11.07
C GLU A 118 -5.11 22.93 -11.72
N ASP A 119 -3.94 23.59 -11.77
CA ASP A 119 -3.71 24.76 -12.64
C ASP A 119 -3.82 24.35 -14.12
#